data_AF-A0AAD0F2X8-F1
#
_entry.id   AF-A0AAD0F2X8-F1
#
_cell.length_a   1.000
_cell.length_b   1.000
_cell.length_c   1.000
_cell.angle_alpha   90.00
_cell.angle_beta   90.00
_cell.angle_gamma   90.00
#
_symmetry.space_group_name_H-M   'P 1'
#
loop_
_entity.id
_entity.type
_entity.pdbx_description
1 polymer ?
#
loop_
_entity_poly.entity_id
_entity_poly.type
_entity_poly.pdbx_seq_one_letter_code
_entity_poly.pdbx_strand_id
1 'polypeptide(L)'
;MRYIRVPKDIKAMKDYDYGVQKDEQMEELILSESQYSVFYTLKVFQLINEECDVLIDDYEEEVLSLEKIPLALKIVNKIIQNSNDINLIKFKNILELAIKYRTIVGFDF
;
A
#
# COMPACT_ATOMS: atom_id res chain seq x y z
N MET A 1 13.49 -5.15 -3.68
CA MET A 1 12.18 -5.64 -3.20
C MET A 1 11.41 -4.41 -2.80
N ARG A 2 10.12 -4.30 -3.11
CA ARG A 2 9.29 -3.17 -2.70
C ARG A 2 8.39 -3.59 -1.55
N TYR A 3 8.33 -2.78 -0.50
CA TYR A 3 7.54 -3.08 0.69
C TYR A 3 6.31 -2.17 0.73
N ILE A 4 5.15 -2.79 0.98
CA ILE A 4 3.91 -2.08 1.29
C ILE A 4 3.51 -2.49 2.69
N ARG A 5 3.48 -1.55 3.62
CA ARG A 5 3.37 -1.82 5.06
C ARG A 5 2.16 -1.15 5.68
N VAL A 6 1.58 -1.81 6.66
CA VAL A 6 0.48 -1.28 7.48
C VAL A 6 0.80 -1.47 8.94
N PRO A 7 0.89 -0.39 9.72
CA PRO A 7 0.98 -0.48 11.17
C PRO A 7 -0.30 -1.09 11.75
N LYS A 8 -0.16 -2.05 12.68
CA LYS A 8 -1.30 -2.75 13.31
C LYS A 8 -2.05 -1.90 14.33
N ASP A 9 -1.44 -0.83 14.83
CA ASP A 9 -2.04 0.10 15.79
C ASP A 9 -1.39 1.49 15.75
N ILE A 10 -1.93 2.42 16.56
CA ILE A 10 -1.47 3.81 16.64
C ILE A 10 -0.02 3.91 17.18
N LYS A 11 0.41 2.99 18.04
CA LYS A 11 1.78 3.00 18.54
C LYS A 11 2.74 2.61 17.42
N ALA A 12 2.44 1.53 16.70
CA ALA A 12 3.19 1.10 15.53
C ALA A 12 3.26 2.19 14.46
N MET A 13 2.17 2.95 14.25
CA MET A 13 2.16 4.06 13.31
C MET A 13 3.09 5.20 13.74
N LYS A 14 3.10 5.56 15.03
CA LYS A 14 4.05 6.54 15.55
C LYS A 14 5.49 6.04 15.45
N ASP A 15 5.71 4.77 15.78
CA ASP A 15 7.03 4.14 15.67
C ASP A 15 7.52 4.16 14.22
N TYR A 16 6.62 3.93 13.24
CA TYR A 16 6.90 4.04 11.81
C TYR A 16 7.38 5.44 11.41
N ASP A 17 6.76 6.51 11.91
CA ASP A 17 7.20 7.90 11.66
C ASP A 17 8.64 8.18 12.14
N TYR A 18 9.13 7.40 13.11
CA TYR A 18 10.52 7.45 13.61
C TYR A 18 11.43 6.39 12.97
N GLY A 19 10.97 5.70 11.93
CA GLY A 19 11.71 4.65 11.22
C GLY A 19 11.75 3.30 11.94
N VAL A 20 10.92 3.07 12.97
CA VAL A 20 10.87 1.81 13.72
C VAL A 20 9.76 0.91 13.17
N GLN A 21 10.16 -0.20 12.55
CA GLN A 21 9.25 -1.06 11.76
C GLN A 21 9.45 -2.54 12.09
N LYS A 22 9.07 -2.96 13.30
CA LYS A 22 9.25 -4.36 13.72
C LYS A 22 8.17 -5.27 13.11
N ASP A 23 8.54 -6.49 12.74
CA ASP A 23 7.65 -7.48 12.14
C ASP A 23 6.37 -7.70 12.96
N GLU A 24 6.45 -7.73 14.29
CA GLU A 24 5.26 -7.91 15.13
C GLU A 24 4.28 -6.73 15.05
N GLN A 25 4.76 -5.54 14.69
CA GLN A 25 4.00 -4.29 14.60
C GLN A 25 3.37 -4.05 13.22
N MET A 26 3.85 -4.73 12.18
CA MET A 26 3.48 -4.48 10.78
C MET A 26 2.74 -5.66 10.15
N GLU A 27 1.82 -5.35 9.25
CA GLU A 27 1.36 -6.26 8.18
C GLU A 27 2.03 -5.82 6.89
N GLU A 28 2.52 -6.76 6.08
CA GLU A 28 3.36 -6.43 4.93
C GLU A 28 2.98 -7.20 3.66
N LEU A 29 3.07 -6.52 2.53
CA LEU A 29 3.15 -7.10 1.21
C LEU A 29 4.53 -6.77 0.61
N ILE A 30 5.32 -7.81 0.36
CA ILE A 30 6.64 -7.68 -0.27
C ILE A 30 6.50 -8.08 -1.74
N LEU A 31 6.88 -7.17 -2.63
CA LEU A 31 6.85 -7.39 -4.07
C LEU A 31 8.28 -7.60 -4.59
N SER A 32 8.48 -8.72 -5.30
CA SER A 32 9.64 -8.89 -6.18
C SER A 32 9.59 -7.90 -7.34
N GLU A 33 10.70 -7.75 -8.06
CA GLU A 33 10.74 -6.91 -9.26
C GLU A 33 9.72 -7.35 -10.32
N SER A 34 9.58 -8.66 -10.53
CA SER A 34 8.59 -9.20 -11.48
C SER A 34 7.15 -8.95 -11.03
N GLN A 35 6.86 -9.05 -9.72
CA GLN A 35 5.53 -8.76 -9.18
C GLN A 35 5.22 -7.27 -9.23
N TYR A 36 6.19 -6.42 -8.91
CA TYR A 36 6.06 -4.96 -9.02
C TYR A 36 5.83 -4.53 -10.48
N SER A 37 6.51 -5.15 -11.44
CA SER A 37 6.35 -4.87 -12.87
C SER A 37 4.90 -5.08 -13.34
N VAL A 38 4.16 -6.02 -12.72
CA VAL A 38 2.72 -6.19 -12.99
C VAL A 38 1.93 -4.96 -12.52
N PHE A 39 2.21 -4.45 -11.32
CA PHE A 39 1.55 -3.25 -10.79
C PHE A 39 1.85 -2.01 -11.64
N TYR A 40 3.11 -1.88 -12.07
CA TYR A 40 3.54 -0.82 -12.96
C TYR A 40 2.83 -0.89 -14.32
N THR A 41 2.76 -2.08 -14.93
CA THR A 41 2.08 -2.30 -16.23
C THR A 41 0.59 -2.00 -16.14
N LEU A 42 -0.04 -2.36 -15.01
CA LEU A 42 -1.45 -2.07 -14.73
C LEU A 42 -1.70 -0.65 -14.23
N LYS A 43 -0.65 0.19 -14.13
CA LYS A 43 -0.72 1.59 -13.69
C LYS A 43 -1.35 1.77 -12.31
N VAL A 44 -1.18 0.78 -11.42
CA VAL A 44 -1.82 0.78 -10.09
C VAL A 44 -1.46 2.04 -9.31
N PHE A 45 -0.16 2.31 -9.13
CA PHE A 45 0.31 3.46 -8.35
C PHE A 45 0.06 4.79 -9.05
N GLN A 46 0.19 4.84 -10.38
CA GLN A 46 -0.17 6.05 -11.14
C GLN A 46 -1.63 6.46 -10.89
N LEU A 47 -2.57 5.52 -10.98
CA LEU A 47 -3.99 5.81 -10.75
C LEU A 47 -4.25 6.23 -9.29
N ILE A 48 -3.55 5.62 -8.33
CA ILE A 48 -3.63 6.04 -6.92
C ILE A 48 -3.09 7.46 -6.74
N ASN A 49 -1.96 7.80 -7.34
CA ASN A 49 -1.36 9.14 -7.27
C ASN A 49 -2.32 10.21 -7.81
N GLU A 50 -2.92 9.96 -8.98
CA GLU A 50 -3.85 10.88 -9.64
C GLU A 50 -5.12 11.14 -8.81
N GLU A 51 -5.67 10.11 -8.17
CA GLU A 51 -6.93 10.22 -7.44
C GLU A 51 -6.75 10.59 -5.96
N CYS A 52 -5.66 10.14 -5.34
CA CYS A 52 -5.39 10.33 -3.92
C CYS A 52 -4.46 11.51 -3.63
N ASP A 53 -3.90 12.19 -4.64
CA ASP A 53 -2.96 13.31 -4.46
C ASP A 53 -1.77 12.89 -3.58
N VAL A 54 -1.06 11.86 -4.04
CA VAL A 54 0.16 11.29 -3.43
C VAL A 54 1.19 11.02 -4.53
N LEU A 55 2.45 10.79 -4.18
CA LEU A 55 3.56 10.63 -5.12
C LEU A 55 4.26 9.28 -4.94
N ILE A 56 3.49 8.17 -5.01
CA ILE A 56 4.07 6.83 -4.93
C ILE A 56 4.91 6.56 -6.18
N ASP A 57 6.22 6.45 -6.00
CA ASP A 57 7.16 6.08 -7.05
C ASP A 57 8.23 5.09 -6.54
N ASP A 58 9.20 4.74 -7.40
CA ASP A 58 10.24 3.74 -7.11
C ASP A 58 11.55 4.38 -6.59
N TYR A 59 11.50 5.62 -6.10
CA TYR A 59 12.65 6.40 -5.67
C TYR A 59 12.54 6.93 -4.23
N GLU A 60 11.34 7.29 -3.79
CA GLU A 60 11.10 7.85 -2.45
C GLU A 60 10.04 7.08 -1.65
N GLU A 61 10.18 7.11 -0.33
CA GLU A 61 9.13 6.61 0.58
C GLU A 61 7.90 7.52 0.51
N GLU A 62 6.71 6.93 0.46
CA GLU A 62 5.46 7.67 0.43
C GLU A 62 4.42 7.04 1.36
N VAL A 63 3.52 7.86 1.90
CA VAL A 63 2.47 7.42 2.82
C VAL A 63 1.10 7.76 2.27
N LEU A 64 0.24 6.75 2.17
CA LEU A 64 -1.19 6.94 1.95
C LEU A 64 -1.90 7.07 3.31
N SER A 65 -2.40 8.27 3.56
CA SER A 65 -3.12 8.60 4.78
C SER A 65 -4.50 7.92 4.85
N LEU A 66 -4.98 7.66 6.07
CA LEU A 66 -6.19 6.90 6.37
C LEU A 66 -7.43 7.37 5.57
N GLU A 67 -7.61 8.68 5.43
CA GLU A 67 -8.73 9.29 4.71
C GLU A 67 -8.72 9.02 3.21
N LYS A 68 -7.53 8.77 2.62
CA LYS A 68 -7.35 8.48 1.20
C LYS A 68 -7.48 6.98 0.88
N ILE A 69 -7.29 6.10 1.86
CA ILE A 69 -7.32 4.63 1.68
C ILE A 69 -8.63 4.13 1.04
N PRO A 70 -9.84 4.61 1.41
CA PRO A 70 -11.06 4.18 0.74
C PRO A 70 -11.09 4.50 -0.76
N LEU A 71 -10.41 5.56 -1.20
CA LEU A 71 -10.31 5.91 -2.61
C LEU A 71 -9.34 4.98 -3.35
N ALA A 72 -8.16 4.74 -2.79
CA ALA A 72 -7.21 3.75 -3.31
C ALA A 72 -7.85 2.35 -3.42
N LEU A 73 -8.64 1.95 -2.41
CA LEU A 73 -9.35 0.67 -2.41
C LEU A 73 -10.36 0.57 -3.56
N LYS A 74 -11.06 1.66 -3.91
CA LYS A 74 -11.96 1.68 -5.09
C LYS A 74 -11.18 1.47 -6.39
N ILE A 75 -10.01 2.08 -6.53
CA ILE A 75 -9.15 1.94 -7.71
C ILE A 75 -8.67 0.50 -7.84
N VAL A 76 -8.11 -0.07 -6.77
CA VAL A 76 -7.62 -1.45 -6.75
C VAL A 76 -8.74 -2.45 -7.06
N ASN A 77 -9.95 -2.26 -6.50
CA ASN A 77 -11.09 -3.13 -6.83
C ASN A 77 -11.49 -3.07 -8.32
N LYS A 78 -11.42 -1.90 -8.97
CA LYS A 78 -11.67 -1.79 -10.42
C LYS A 78 -10.63 -2.55 -11.25
N ILE A 79 -9.36 -2.49 -10.85
CA ILE A 79 -8.26 -3.18 -11.54
C ILE A 79 -8.42 -4.71 -11.40
N ILE A 80 -8.75 -5.19 -10.20
CA ILE A 80 -8.97 -6.62 -9.91
C ILE A 80 -10.09 -7.22 -10.77
N GLN A 81 -11.12 -6.46 -11.15
CA GLN A 81 -12.17 -6.96 -12.03
C GLN A 81 -11.65 -7.41 -13.41
N ASN A 82 -10.47 -6.93 -13.82
CA ASN A 82 -9.86 -7.19 -15.12
C ASN A 82 -8.50 -7.90 -15.00
N SER A 83 -8.10 -8.33 -13.80
CA SER A 83 -6.80 -8.96 -13.55
C SER A 83 -6.91 -10.08 -12.52
N ASN A 84 -6.23 -11.19 -12.79
CA ASN A 84 -6.18 -12.36 -11.88
C ASN A 84 -4.89 -12.39 -11.04
N ASP A 85 -4.15 -11.28 -10.95
CA ASP A 85 -2.91 -11.25 -10.18
C ASP A 85 -3.18 -11.34 -8.67
N ILE A 86 -2.60 -12.36 -8.03
CA ILE A 86 -2.81 -12.63 -6.60
C ILE A 86 -2.28 -11.51 -5.70
N ASN A 87 -1.25 -10.76 -6.15
CA ASN A 87 -0.68 -9.68 -5.35
C ASN A 87 -1.60 -8.45 -5.35
N LEU A 88 -2.44 -8.24 -6.37
CA LEU A 88 -3.51 -7.24 -6.30
C LEU A 88 -4.53 -7.57 -5.21
N ILE A 89 -4.90 -8.86 -5.06
CA ILE A 89 -5.78 -9.31 -3.99
C ILE A 89 -5.12 -9.08 -2.61
N LYS A 90 -3.83 -9.40 -2.49
CA LYS A 90 -3.09 -9.11 -1.26
C LYS A 90 -3.01 -7.62 -0.98
N PHE A 91 -2.77 -6.79 -2.00
CA PHE A 91 -2.71 -5.34 -1.84
C PHE A 91 -4.06 -4.76 -1.40
N LYS A 92 -5.16 -5.25 -1.98
CA LYS A 92 -6.50 -4.95 -1.48
C LYS A 92 -6.64 -5.27 0.01
N ASN A 93 -6.21 -6.46 0.45
CA ASN A 93 -6.29 -6.85 1.86
C ASN A 93 -5.45 -5.91 2.75
N ILE A 94 -4.28 -5.46 2.29
CA ILE A 94 -3.45 -4.48 3.00
C ILE A 94 -4.22 -3.17 3.21
N LEU A 95 -4.88 -2.64 2.18
CA LEU A 95 -5.72 -1.44 2.29
C LEU A 95 -6.89 -1.64 3.27
N GLU A 96 -7.55 -2.80 3.23
CA GLU A 96 -8.63 -3.14 4.16
C GLU A 96 -8.15 -3.25 5.62
N LEU A 97 -6.95 -3.80 5.84
CA LEU A 97 -6.32 -3.85 7.16
C LEU A 97 -6.01 -2.46 7.69
N ALA A 98 -5.49 -1.55 6.87
CA ALA A 98 -5.23 -0.18 7.29
C ALA A 98 -6.50 0.55 7.72
N ILE A 99 -7.62 0.35 7.01
CA ILE A 99 -8.94 0.86 7.42
C ILE A 99 -9.36 0.25 8.77
N LYS A 100 -9.21 -1.08 8.93
CA LYS A 100 -9.57 -1.79 10.16
C LYS A 100 -8.76 -1.30 11.37
N TYR A 101 -7.45 -1.12 11.21
CA TYR A 101 -6.55 -0.65 12.25
C TYR A 101 -6.63 0.87 12.45
N ARG A 102 -7.26 1.59 11.51
CA ARG A 102 -7.34 3.06 11.48
C ARG A 102 -5.94 3.68 11.43
N THR A 103 -5.10 3.13 10.57
CA THR A 103 -3.70 3.51 10.37
C THR A 103 -3.43 3.84 8.90
N ILE A 104 -2.18 4.18 8.58
CA ILE A 104 -1.70 4.51 7.24
C ILE A 104 -1.32 3.26 6.43
N VAL A 105 -0.98 3.47 5.16
CA VAL A 105 -0.23 2.51 4.34
C VAL A 105 1.07 3.18 3.90
N GLY A 106 2.21 2.59 4.27
CA GLY A 106 3.54 3.00 3.84
C GLY A 106 3.97 2.28 2.57
N PHE A 107 4.60 3.00 1.65
CA PHE A 107 5.22 2.48 0.44
C PHE A 107 6.73 2.72 0.56
N ASP A 108 7.49 1.67 0.91
CA ASP A 108 8.95 1.72 1.02
C ASP A 108 9.55 0.97 -0.18
N PHE A 109 9.75 1.70 -1.29
CA PHE A 109 10.10 1.14 -2.60
C PHE A 109 11.60 1.21 -2.91
#